data_AF-A0A941SR16-F1
#
_entry.id   AF-A0A941SR16-F1
#
_cell.length_a   1.000
_cell.length_b   1.000
_cell.length_c   1.000
_cell.angle_alpha   90.00
_cell.angle_beta   90.00
_cell.angle_gamma   90.00
#
_symmetry.space_group_name_H-M   'P 1'
#
loop_
_entity.id
_entity.type
_entity.pdbx_description
1 polymer ?
#
loop_
_entity_poly.entity_id
_entity_poly.type
_entity_poly.pdbx_seq_one_letter_code
_entity_poly.pdbx_strand_id
1 'polypeptide(L)'
;MHDAAVGLLNGGLLGLAWWQIVLVTLVLTHITIASVTIFLHRAQAHRALELHPIAAHFFRFWLWLTTGMVTKEWVAIHRKHHAKCETADD
;
A
#
# COMPACT_ATOMS: atom_id res chain seq x y z
N MET A 1 26.31 12.55 23.72
CA MET A 1 25.68 12.96 22.44
C MET A 1 26.19 12.12 21.27
N HIS A 2 27.51 11.97 21.09
CA HIS A 2 28.11 11.11 20.07
C HIS A 2 27.58 9.66 20.11
N ASP A 3 27.52 9.04 21.30
CA ASP A 3 27.11 7.64 21.44
C ASP A 3 25.62 7.40 21.13
N ALA A 4 24.77 8.40 21.38
CA ALA A 4 23.36 8.36 21.02
C ALA A 4 23.16 8.47 19.50
N ALA A 5 23.99 9.28 18.83
CA ALA A 5 23.98 9.39 17.36
C ALA A 5 24.47 8.08 16.70
N VAL A 6 25.54 7.49 17.22
CA VAL A 6 26.07 6.20 16.72
C VAL A 6 25.06 5.07 16.95
N GLY A 7 24.40 5.03 18.12
CA GLY A 7 23.33 4.07 18.39
C GLY A 7 22.14 4.19 17.44
N LEU A 8 21.71 5.43 17.15
CA LEU A 8 20.63 5.71 16.20
C LEU A 8 21.01 5.29 14.77
N LEU A 9 22.24 5.52 14.34
CA LEU A 9 22.71 5.15 13.00
C LEU A 9 22.84 3.64 12.82
N ASN A 10 23.20 2.89 13.88
CA ASN A 10 23.35 1.44 13.80
C ASN A 10 22.02 0.67 13.88
N GLY A 11 21.09 1.11 14.74
CA GLY A 11 19.86 0.37 15.02
C GLY A 11 18.57 1.05 14.54
N GLY A 12 18.66 2.29 14.04
CA GLY A 12 17.49 3.13 13.82
C GLY A 12 16.78 3.48 15.14
N LEU A 13 15.65 4.19 15.05
CA LEU A 13 14.87 4.62 16.22
C LEU A 13 14.34 3.45 17.06
N LEU A 14 14.12 2.30 16.43
CA LEU A 14 13.50 1.12 17.03
C LEU A 14 14.50 0.02 17.41
N GLY A 15 15.79 0.18 17.09
CA GLY A 15 16.82 -0.81 17.42
C GLY A 15 16.59 -2.19 16.81
N LEU A 16 15.93 -2.29 15.66
CA LEU A 16 15.53 -3.57 15.07
C LEU A 16 16.74 -4.34 14.53
N ALA A 17 16.78 -5.65 14.80
CA ALA A 17 17.70 -6.56 14.13
C ALA A 17 17.39 -6.65 12.63
N TRP A 18 18.41 -6.94 11.81
CA TRP A 18 18.28 -6.96 10.35
C TRP A 18 17.14 -7.87 9.85
N TRP A 19 16.93 -9.04 10.47
CA TRP A 19 15.87 -9.96 10.07
C TRP A 19 14.47 -9.45 10.46
N GLN A 20 14.36 -8.66 11.54
CA GLN A 20 13.11 -8.00 11.92
C GLN A 20 12.75 -6.93 10.88
N ILE A 21 13.74 -6.20 10.36
CA ILE A 21 13.54 -5.24 9.26
C ILE A 21 13.02 -5.97 8.01
N VAL A 22 13.60 -7.12 7.66
CA VAL A 22 13.11 -7.95 6.54
C VAL A 22 11.66 -8.38 6.78
N LEU A 23 11.35 -8.92 7.96
CA LEU A 23 9.99 -9.37 8.30
C LEU A 23 8.98 -8.23 8.22
N VAL A 24 9.30 -7.07 8.80
CA VAL A 24 8.44 -5.87 8.75
C VAL A 24 8.24 -5.45 7.30
N THR A 25 9.29 -5.40 6.50
CA THR A 25 9.20 -5.04 5.08
C THR A 25 8.29 -5.99 4.30
N LEU A 26 8.40 -7.30 4.53
CA LEU A 26 7.55 -8.30 3.90
C LEU A 26 6.08 -8.16 4.31
N VAL A 27 5.80 -7.94 5.60
CA VAL A 27 4.43 -7.72 6.09
C VAL A 27 3.83 -6.45 5.49
N LEU A 28 4.56 -5.34 5.52
CA LEU A 28 4.10 -4.08 4.94
C LEU A 28 3.82 -4.22 3.44
N THR A 29 4.73 -4.87 2.71
CA THR A 29 4.59 -5.14 1.28
C THR A 29 3.37 -6.00 0.99
N HIS A 30 3.17 -7.06 1.77
CA HIS A 30 2.07 -7.99 1.59
C HIS A 30 0.71 -7.31 1.80
N ILE A 31 0.57 -6.49 2.86
CA ILE A 31 -0.66 -5.73 3.11
C ILE A 31 -0.93 -4.74 1.97
N THR A 32 0.10 -4.06 1.46
CA THR A 32 -0.04 -3.14 0.32
C THR A 32 -0.46 -3.86 -0.95
N ILE A 33 0.14 -5.01 -1.28
CA ILE A 33 -0.26 -5.84 -2.43
C ILE A 33 -1.72 -6.28 -2.28
N ALA A 34 -2.13 -6.77 -1.11
CA ALA A 34 -3.51 -7.16 -0.84
C ALA A 34 -4.47 -5.97 -1.00
N SER A 35 -4.08 -4.79 -0.52
CA SER A 35 -4.87 -3.55 -0.63
C SER A 35 -5.07 -3.12 -2.09
N VAL A 36 -4.04 -3.18 -2.93
CA VAL A 36 -4.16 -2.83 -4.35
C VAL A 36 -4.97 -3.89 -5.10
N THR A 37 -4.68 -5.17 -4.89
CA THR A 37 -5.28 -6.27 -5.67
C THR A 37 -6.73 -6.56 -5.29
N ILE A 38 -7.06 -6.62 -4.00
CA ILE A 38 -8.41 -6.96 -3.52
C ILE A 38 -9.27 -5.71 -3.46
N PHE A 39 -8.81 -4.66 -2.76
CA PHE A 39 -9.62 -3.48 -2.52
C PHE A 39 -9.66 -2.55 -3.74
N LEU A 40 -8.54 -1.99 -4.21
CA LEU A 40 -8.56 -1.02 -5.31
C LEU A 40 -8.97 -1.65 -6.65
N HIS A 41 -8.35 -2.76 -7.03
CA HIS A 41 -8.56 -3.38 -8.33
C HIS A 41 -9.90 -4.14 -8.40
N ARG A 42 -10.10 -5.15 -7.56
CA ARG A 42 -11.28 -6.04 -7.68
C ARG A 42 -12.56 -5.40 -7.14
N ALA A 43 -12.54 -4.86 -5.93
CA ALA A 43 -13.74 -4.29 -5.32
C ALA A 43 -14.07 -2.89 -5.89
N GLN A 44 -13.12 -1.96 -5.90
CA GLN A 44 -13.41 -0.57 -6.26
C GLN A 44 -13.43 -0.32 -7.77
N ALA A 45 -12.45 -0.83 -8.54
CA ALA A 45 -12.41 -0.59 -9.98
C ALA A 45 -13.38 -1.50 -10.74
N HIS A 46 -13.33 -2.81 -10.50
CA HIS A 46 -14.11 -3.79 -11.26
C HIS A 46 -15.43 -4.22 -10.62
N ARG A 47 -15.69 -3.86 -9.36
CA ARG A 47 -16.90 -4.29 -8.63
C ARG A 47 -17.14 -5.80 -8.68
N ALA A 48 -16.06 -6.59 -8.67
CA ALA A 48 -16.10 -8.05 -8.80
C ALA A 48 -16.46 -8.75 -7.48
N LEU A 49 -16.40 -8.04 -6.35
CA LEU A 49 -16.76 -8.53 -5.02
C LEU A 49 -17.16 -7.36 -4.12
N GLU A 50 -17.96 -7.66 -3.10
CA GLU A 50 -18.34 -6.72 -2.03
C GLU A 50 -17.52 -7.00 -0.77
N LEU A 51 -16.95 -5.97 -0.16
CA LEU A 51 -16.15 -6.08 1.07
C LEU A 51 -16.96 -5.64 2.28
N HIS A 52 -16.78 -6.35 3.40
CA HIS A 52 -17.29 -5.89 4.68
C HIS A 52 -16.74 -4.48 4.99
N PRO A 53 -17.55 -3.55 5.54
CA PRO A 53 -17.14 -2.16 5.76
C PRO A 53 -15.84 -2.02 6.55
N ILE A 54 -15.60 -2.87 7.55
CA ILE A 54 -14.35 -2.85 8.34
C ILE A 54 -13.14 -3.13 7.46
N ALA A 55 -13.20 -4.15 6.60
CA ALA A 55 -12.10 -4.47 5.70
C ALA A 55 -11.87 -3.35 4.68
N ALA A 56 -12.94 -2.78 4.12
CA ALA A 56 -12.86 -1.66 3.20
C ALA A 56 -12.19 -0.42 3.83
N HIS A 57 -12.55 -0.08 5.08
CA HIS A 57 -11.94 1.04 5.80
C HIS A 57 -10.48 0.76 6.17
N PHE A 58 -10.16 -0.47 6.58
CA PHE A 58 -8.78 -0.89 6.85
C PHE A 58 -7.89 -0.69 5.62
N PHE A 59 -8.28 -1.23 4.45
CA PHE A 59 -7.48 -1.09 3.23
C PHE A 59 -7.38 0.37 2.77
N ARG A 60 -8.48 1.13 2.84
CA ARG A 60 -8.46 2.56 2.49
C ARG A 60 -7.51 3.36 3.37
N PHE A 61 -7.58 3.15 4.68
CA PHE A 61 -6.69 3.79 5.64
C PHE A 61 -5.24 3.39 5.41
N TRP A 62 -4.98 2.09 5.19
CA TRP A 62 -3.64 1.57 4.94
C TRP A 62 -2.97 2.22 3.73
N LEU A 63 -3.68 2.27 2.59
CA LEU A 63 -3.18 2.87 1.36
C LEU A 63 -2.92 4.37 1.51
N TRP A 64 -3.82 5.08 2.19
CA TRP A 64 -3.62 6.49 2.48
C TRP A 64 -2.36 6.72 3.35
N LEU A 65 -2.21 5.94 4.41
CA LEU A 65 -1.10 6.08 5.37
C LEU A 65 0.25 5.72 4.75
N THR A 66 0.32 4.63 3.98
CA THR A 66 1.61 4.03 3.57
C THR A 66 2.07 4.44 2.19
N THR A 67 1.16 4.81 1.28
CA THR A 67 1.52 5.13 -0.11
C THR A 67 0.94 6.46 -0.59
N GLY A 68 0.02 7.08 0.15
CA GLY A 68 -0.70 8.28 -0.29
C GLY A 68 -1.69 8.04 -1.44
N MET A 69 -2.01 6.78 -1.78
CA MET A 69 -2.90 6.48 -2.91
C MET A 69 -4.35 6.87 -2.59
N VAL A 70 -4.95 7.73 -3.42
CA VAL A 70 -6.36 8.12 -3.32
C VAL A 70 -7.23 7.15 -4.13
N THR A 71 -8.19 6.49 -3.46
CA THR A 71 -9.04 5.45 -4.07
C THR A 71 -9.73 5.91 -5.36
N LYS A 72 -10.33 7.10 -5.35
CA LYS A 72 -11.08 7.61 -6.53
C LYS A 72 -10.17 7.86 -7.74
N GLU A 73 -9.01 8.46 -7.50
CA GLU A 73 -8.03 8.77 -8.55
C GLU A 73 -7.48 7.49 -9.17
N TRP A 74 -7.06 6.55 -8.32
CA TRP A 74 -6.55 5.26 -8.79
C TRP A 74 -7.60 4.49 -9.60
N VAL A 75 -8.85 4.43 -9.13
CA VAL A 75 -9.94 3.75 -9.84
C VAL A 75 -10.25 4.41 -11.18
N ALA A 76 -10.22 5.74 -11.26
CA ALA A 76 -10.46 6.47 -12.50
C ALA A 76 -9.38 6.14 -13.55
N ILE A 77 -8.10 6.20 -13.14
CA ILE A 77 -6.97 5.88 -14.02
C ILE A 77 -7.01 4.41 -14.44
N HIS A 78 -7.25 3.49 -13.50
CA HIS A 78 -7.32 2.05 -13.81
C HIS A 78 -8.45 1.72 -14.80
N ARG A 79 -9.61 2.37 -14.66
CA ARG A 79 -10.72 2.23 -15.62
C ARG A 79 -10.39 2.85 -16.97
N LYS A 80 -9.69 3.99 -17.00
CA LYS A 80 -9.20 4.62 -18.24
C LYS A 80 -8.25 3.69 -18.97
N HIS A 81 -7.28 3.10 -18.28
CA HIS A 81 -6.36 2.11 -18.83
C HIS A 81 -7.11 0.95 -19.50
N HIS A 82 -8.10 0.35 -18.84
CA HIS A 82 -8.91 -0.70 -19.48
C HIS A 82 -9.70 -0.21 -20.70
N ALA A 83 -10.16 1.04 -20.72
CA ALA A 83 -10.94 1.59 -21.83
C ALA A 83 -10.07 2.04 -23.02
N LYS A 84 -8.78 2.33 -22.78
CA LYS A 84 -7.86 2.96 -23.73
C LYS A 84 -6.54 2.20 -23.91
N CYS A 85 -6.50 0.96 -23.44
CA CYS A 85 -5.32 0.09 -23.45
C CYS A 85 -4.62 0.08 -24.81
N GLU A 86 -3.30 0.24 -24.80
CA GLU A 86 -2.45 0.26 -26.02
C GLU A 86 -2.81 1.37 -27.03
N THR A 87 -3.40 2.48 -26.54
CA THR A 87 -3.61 3.70 -27.32
C THR A 87 -2.83 4.88 -26.72
N ALA A 88 -2.74 6.00 -27.44
CA ALA A 88 -2.12 7.22 -26.92
C ALA A 88 -2.87 7.81 -25.71
N ASP A 89 -4.13 7.39 -25.50
CA ASP A 89 -4.99 7.85 -24.42
C ASP A 89 -4.98 6.91 -23.20
N ASP A 90 -4.13 5.88 -23.16
CA ASP A 90 -3.95 5.01 -21.98
C ASP A 90 -3.49 5.82 -20.75
#